data_AF-A0A8C9BUZ7-F1
#
_entry.id   AF-A0A8C9BUZ7-F1
#
_cell.length_a   1.000
_cell.length_b   1.000
_cell.length_c   1.000
_cell.angle_alpha   90.00
_cell.angle_beta   90.00
_cell.angle_gamma   90.00
#
_symmetry.space_group_name_H-M   'P 1'
#
loop_
_entity.id
_entity.type
_entity.pdbx_description
1 polymer ?
#
loop_
_entity_poly.entity_id
_entity_poly.type
_entity_poly.pdbx_seq_one_letter_code
_entity_poly.pdbx_strand_id
1 'polypeptide(L)'
;MKESSGSQQCLGESGVLARQMQPEEQLKCEFLLLKAYCHPQSSFFTETPCNIRDYGEPFREAMWLDLVKERLAEKVYTVAWFLRDMRLIFRNHKTFYKASDFGQVGLDLEAEFEKDLKEVLIFHEASENSFQVPP
;
A
#
# COMPACT_ATOMS: atom_id res chain seq x y z
N MET A 1 6.15 31.14 -12.75
CA MET A 1 5.75 29.85 -13.33
C MET A 1 6.48 28.77 -12.56
N LYS A 2 5.75 27.91 -11.84
CA LYS A 2 6.32 26.88 -10.96
C LYS A 2 5.75 25.55 -11.45
N GLU A 3 6.45 24.94 -12.39
CA GLU A 3 6.15 23.59 -12.87
C GLU A 3 7.28 22.64 -12.48
N SER A 4 6.93 21.35 -12.39
CA SER A 4 7.80 20.16 -12.28
C SER A 4 8.02 19.47 -10.92
N SER A 5 7.10 19.57 -9.94
CA SER A 5 7.12 18.61 -8.81
C SER A 5 6.41 17.28 -9.10
N GLY A 6 5.53 17.22 -10.12
CA GLY A 6 4.72 16.03 -10.42
C GLY A 6 5.36 15.03 -11.39
N SER A 7 6.33 15.46 -12.20
CA SER A 7 6.93 14.63 -13.26
C SER A 7 7.94 13.61 -12.72
N GLN A 8 8.74 13.95 -11.70
CA GLN A 8 9.63 12.98 -11.04
C GLN A 8 8.87 11.96 -10.18
N GLN A 9 7.72 12.34 -9.63
CA GLN A 9 6.92 11.46 -8.76
C GLN A 9 6.33 10.27 -9.51
N CYS A 10 5.86 10.47 -10.74
CA CYS A 10 5.23 9.40 -11.54
C CYS A 10 6.24 8.37 -12.09
N LEU A 11 7.49 8.80 -12.33
CA LEU A 11 8.58 7.95 -12.83
C LEU A 11 9.07 6.93 -11.79
N GLY A 12 9.18 7.33 -10.51
CA GLY A 12 9.61 6.45 -9.43
C GLY A 12 8.57 5.37 -9.09
N GLU A 13 7.29 5.74 -8.99
CA GLU A 13 6.22 4.78 -8.72
C GLU A 13 6.04 3.77 -9.87
N SER A 14 6.12 4.23 -11.14
CA SER A 14 6.01 3.32 -12.29
C SER A 14 7.14 2.27 -12.32
N GLY A 15 8.35 2.65 -11.87
CA GLY A 15 9.48 1.72 -11.72
C GLY A 15 9.24 0.69 -10.62
N VAL A 16 8.75 1.12 -9.44
CA VAL A 16 8.40 0.23 -8.31
C VAL A 16 7.31 -0.77 -8.70
N LEU A 17 6.26 -0.33 -9.40
CA LEU A 17 5.15 -1.20 -9.80
C LEU A 17 5.55 -2.28 -10.82
N ALA A 18 6.62 -2.06 -11.59
CA ALA A 18 7.13 -3.07 -12.53
C ALA A 18 8.00 -4.15 -11.88
N ARG A 19 8.36 -4.01 -10.58
CA ARG A 19 9.27 -4.93 -9.91
C ARG A 19 8.62 -6.27 -9.60
N GLN A 20 9.41 -7.34 -9.80
CA GLN A 20 9.09 -8.66 -9.26
C GLN A 20 9.33 -8.67 -7.75
N MET A 21 8.62 -9.54 -7.03
CA MET A 21 8.75 -9.71 -5.59
C MET A 21 10.02 -10.51 -5.23
N GLN A 22 11.18 -9.86 -5.36
CA GLN A 22 12.47 -10.41 -4.93
C GLN A 22 12.58 -10.40 -3.40
N PRO A 23 13.52 -11.14 -2.77
CA PRO A 23 13.59 -11.22 -1.30
C PRO A 23 13.67 -9.87 -0.58
N GLU A 24 14.37 -8.90 -1.15
CA GLU A 24 14.46 -7.54 -0.59
C GLU A 24 13.11 -6.79 -0.68
N GLU A 25 12.43 -6.88 -1.83
CA GLU A 25 11.12 -6.27 -2.02
C GLU A 25 10.03 -6.94 -1.16
N GLN A 26 10.11 -8.26 -0.97
CA GLN A 26 9.30 -9.00 -0.03
C GLN A 26 9.46 -8.44 1.39
N LEU A 27 10.70 -8.27 1.86
CA LEU A 27 10.99 -7.72 3.18
C LEU A 27 10.47 -6.29 3.33
N LYS A 28 10.61 -5.46 2.29
CA LYS A 28 10.07 -4.09 2.26
C LYS A 28 8.54 -4.10 2.35
N CYS A 29 7.86 -4.98 1.62
CA CYS A 29 6.40 -5.12 1.69
C CYS A 29 5.93 -5.64 3.06
N GLU A 30 6.62 -6.63 3.63
CA GLU A 30 6.36 -7.15 4.97
C GLU A 30 6.55 -6.05 6.04
N PHE A 31 7.59 -5.24 5.89
CA PHE A 31 7.85 -4.11 6.77
C PHE A 31 6.77 -3.02 6.65
N LEU A 32 6.36 -2.65 5.44
CA LEU A 32 5.26 -1.72 5.22
C LEU A 32 3.95 -2.22 5.83
N LEU A 33 3.65 -3.50 5.67
CA LEU A 33 2.48 -4.12 6.29
C LEU A 33 2.57 -4.07 7.82
N LEU A 34 3.73 -4.39 8.40
CA LEU A 34 3.96 -4.29 9.85
C LEU A 34 3.74 -2.87 10.36
N LYS A 35 4.26 -1.84 9.67
CA LYS A 35 4.01 -0.44 10.02
C LYS A 35 2.51 -0.13 10.03
N ALA A 36 1.77 -0.62 9.04
CA ALA A 36 0.32 -0.46 8.99
C ALA A 36 -0.38 -1.10 10.20
N TYR A 37 0.04 -2.30 10.65
CA TYR A 37 -0.50 -2.93 11.87
C TYR A 37 -0.21 -2.12 13.14
N CYS A 38 0.96 -1.50 13.24
CA CYS A 38 1.37 -0.70 14.40
C CYS A 38 0.58 0.61 14.56
N HIS A 39 -0.11 1.06 13.52
CA HIS A 39 -0.90 2.29 13.59
C HIS A 39 -2.15 2.11 14.47
N PRO A 40 -2.53 3.08 15.32
CA PRO A 40 -3.68 2.94 16.22
C PRO A 40 -5.03 2.66 15.55
N GLN A 41 -5.20 3.08 14.29
CA GLN A 41 -6.42 2.85 13.52
C GLN A 41 -6.40 1.54 12.70
N SER A 42 -5.36 0.71 12.82
CA SER A 42 -5.24 -0.55 12.07
C SER A 42 -6.39 -1.52 12.34
N SER A 43 -6.91 -1.51 13.58
CA SER A 43 -8.02 -2.36 14.03
C SER A 43 -9.30 -2.23 13.21
N PHE A 44 -9.53 -1.09 12.55
CA PHE A 44 -10.66 -0.91 11.62
C PHE A 44 -10.55 -1.76 10.35
N PHE A 45 -9.34 -2.19 10.01
CA PHE A 45 -9.01 -2.86 8.77
C PHE A 45 -8.34 -4.23 8.97
N THR A 46 -8.16 -4.67 10.21
CA THR A 46 -7.42 -5.91 10.50
C THR A 46 -8.15 -7.14 10.01
N GLU A 47 -9.38 -7.34 10.48
CA GLU A 47 -10.16 -8.56 10.24
C GLU A 47 -11.15 -8.39 9.08
N THR A 48 -11.90 -9.45 8.78
CA THR A 48 -12.96 -9.41 7.78
C THR A 48 -13.94 -8.25 8.06
N PRO A 49 -14.17 -7.34 7.09
CA PRO A 49 -15.05 -6.19 7.30
C PRO A 49 -16.47 -6.58 7.69
N CYS A 50 -17.11 -5.85 8.61
CA CYS A 50 -18.48 -6.15 9.06
C CYS A 50 -19.52 -6.12 7.92
N ASN A 51 -19.26 -5.33 6.88
CA ASN A 51 -20.09 -5.17 5.69
C ASN A 51 -19.77 -6.19 4.59
N ILE A 52 -19.05 -7.28 4.89
CA ILE A 52 -18.62 -8.28 3.90
C ILE A 52 -19.79 -8.84 3.07
N ARG A 53 -21.00 -8.90 3.64
CA ARG A 53 -22.22 -9.36 2.95
C ARG A 53 -22.76 -8.37 1.92
N ASP A 54 -22.40 -7.10 2.04
CA ASP A 54 -22.81 -6.05 1.11
C ASP A 54 -21.89 -6.00 -0.12
N TYR A 55 -20.75 -6.69 -0.07
CA TYR A 55 -19.93 -6.95 -1.26
C TYR A 55 -20.62 -8.04 -2.08
N GLY A 56 -21.13 -7.67 -3.26
CA GLY A 56 -21.76 -8.61 -4.19
C GLY A 56 -20.84 -9.78 -4.58
N GLU A 57 -21.45 -10.90 -4.95
CA GLU A 57 -20.75 -12.14 -5.27
C GLU A 57 -19.72 -12.00 -6.42
N PRO A 58 -18.52 -12.60 -6.29
CA PRO A 58 -18.07 -13.41 -5.16
C PRO A 58 -17.01 -12.63 -4.34
N PHE A 59 -17.24 -11.35 -3.97
CA PHE A 59 -16.26 -10.41 -3.37
C PHE A 59 -15.32 -9.68 -4.34
N ARG A 60 -15.81 -9.11 -5.45
CA ARG A 60 -14.90 -8.77 -6.55
C ARG A 60 -13.67 -7.91 -6.21
N GLU A 61 -13.66 -7.11 -5.14
CA GLU A 61 -12.46 -6.44 -4.63
C GLU A 61 -12.45 -6.23 -3.09
N ALA A 62 -13.06 -7.10 -2.27
CA ALA A 62 -12.97 -6.94 -0.79
C ALA A 62 -11.52 -7.18 -0.31
N MET A 63 -11.04 -6.36 0.64
CA MET A 63 -9.67 -6.44 1.15
C MET A 63 -9.57 -5.97 2.60
N TRP A 64 -8.70 -6.61 3.38
CA TRP A 64 -8.36 -6.28 4.77
C TRP A 64 -6.92 -6.73 5.09
N LEU A 65 -6.33 -6.26 6.19
CA LEU A 65 -4.90 -6.44 6.49
C LEU A 65 -4.53 -7.92 6.72
N ASP A 66 -5.38 -8.72 7.38
CA ASP A 66 -5.08 -10.14 7.57
C ASP A 66 -5.07 -10.91 6.25
N LEU A 67 -5.96 -10.58 5.31
CA LEU A 67 -5.96 -11.19 3.97
C LEU A 67 -4.71 -10.80 3.18
N VAL A 68 -4.26 -9.54 3.28
CA VAL A 68 -2.98 -9.12 2.68
C VAL A 68 -1.82 -9.88 3.32
N LYS A 69 -1.82 -10.03 4.65
CA LYS A 69 -0.79 -10.79 5.37
C LYS A 69 -0.71 -12.25 4.92
N GLU A 70 -1.85 -12.92 4.79
CA GLU A 70 -1.94 -14.29 4.29
C GLU A 70 -1.37 -14.40 2.87
N ARG A 71 -1.83 -13.55 1.94
CA ARG A 71 -1.34 -13.54 0.55
C ARG A 71 0.16 -13.22 0.44
N LEU A 72 0.66 -12.34 1.30
CA LEU A 72 2.08 -12.00 1.35
C LEU A 72 2.92 -13.18 1.85
N ALA A 73 2.43 -13.93 2.85
CA ALA A 73 3.08 -15.13 3.37
C ALA A 73 3.05 -16.30 2.37
N GLU A 74 1.99 -16.42 1.58
CA GLU A 74 1.86 -17.41 0.49
C GLU A 74 2.69 -17.05 -0.76
N LYS A 75 3.35 -15.88 -0.76
CA LYS A 75 4.20 -15.40 -1.86
C LYS A 75 3.46 -15.30 -3.20
N VAL A 76 2.17 -14.97 -3.16
CA VAL A 76 1.35 -14.79 -4.38
C VAL A 76 1.43 -13.37 -4.94
N TYR A 77 2.10 -12.45 -4.24
CA TYR A 77 2.17 -11.05 -4.64
C TYR A 77 3.34 -10.71 -5.57
N THR A 78 3.06 -9.81 -6.50
CA THR A 78 4.04 -8.85 -7.02
C THR A 78 3.99 -7.57 -6.17
N VAL A 79 5.02 -6.72 -6.25
CA VAL A 79 5.00 -5.41 -5.56
C VAL A 79 3.75 -4.61 -5.95
N ALA A 80 3.42 -4.54 -7.24
CA ALA A 80 2.22 -3.84 -7.71
C ALA A 80 0.92 -4.39 -7.12
N TRP A 81 0.79 -5.72 -6.99
CA TRP A 81 -0.42 -6.32 -6.42
C TRP A 81 -0.56 -6.03 -4.93
N PHE A 82 0.55 -6.12 -4.17
CA PHE A 82 0.55 -5.74 -2.76
C PHE A 82 0.11 -4.28 -2.56
N LEU A 83 0.67 -3.36 -3.34
CA LEU A 83 0.31 -1.93 -3.27
C LEU A 83 -1.13 -1.65 -3.68
N ARG A 84 -1.61 -2.35 -4.71
CA ARG A 84 -3.01 -2.28 -5.12
C ARG A 84 -3.93 -2.73 -3.99
N ASP A 85 -3.66 -3.88 -3.39
CA ASP A 85 -4.51 -4.46 -2.35
C ASP A 85 -4.49 -3.60 -1.07
N MET A 86 -3.34 -3.08 -0.66
CA MET A 86 -3.26 -2.12 0.46
C MET A 86 -4.11 -0.87 0.22
N ARG A 87 -4.00 -0.25 -0.97
CA ARG A 87 -4.80 0.93 -1.35
C ARG A 87 -6.30 0.61 -1.46
N LEU A 88 -6.63 -0.61 -1.86
CA LEU A 88 -8.00 -1.07 -2.03
C LEU A 88 -8.76 -1.15 -0.69
N ILE A 89 -8.08 -1.51 0.40
CA ILE A 89 -8.65 -1.48 1.77
C ILE A 89 -9.27 -0.11 2.07
N PHE A 90 -8.47 0.95 1.90
CA PHE A 90 -8.90 2.31 2.21
C PHE A 90 -9.98 2.82 1.23
N ARG A 91 -9.84 2.49 -0.06
CA ARG A 91 -10.84 2.85 -1.08
C ARG A 91 -12.20 2.24 -0.80
N ASN A 92 -12.23 0.97 -0.40
CA ASN A 92 -13.44 0.25 -0.05
C ASN A 92 -14.15 0.90 1.13
N HIS A 93 -13.41 1.22 2.18
CA HIS A 93 -13.94 1.91 3.37
C HIS A 93 -14.58 3.25 3.02
N LYS A 94 -13.86 4.12 2.29
CA LYS A 94 -14.39 5.41 1.81
C LYS A 94 -15.66 5.24 0.99
N THR A 95 -15.71 4.23 0.13
CA THR A 95 -16.85 3.99 -0.77
C THR A 95 -18.08 3.58 0.02
N PHE A 96 -17.92 2.66 0.97
CA PHE A 96 -19.02 2.16 1.77
C PHE A 96 -19.58 3.22 2.72
N TYR A 97 -18.70 3.94 3.42
CA TYR A 97 -19.08 4.96 4.40
C TYR A 97 -19.23 6.38 3.82
N LYS A 98 -19.28 6.53 2.49
CA LYS A 98 -19.26 7.81 1.78
C LYS A 98 -20.27 8.85 2.27
N ALA A 99 -21.42 8.40 2.76
CA ALA A 99 -22.50 9.26 3.25
C ALA A 99 -22.51 9.44 4.79
N SER A 100 -21.44 9.04 5.48
CA SER A 100 -21.32 9.06 6.93
C SER A 100 -19.97 9.61 7.39
N ASP A 101 -19.91 10.14 8.61
CA ASP A 101 -18.66 10.61 9.22
C ASP A 101 -17.62 9.48 9.40
N PHE A 102 -18.06 8.22 9.37
CA PHE A 102 -17.17 7.05 9.39
C PHE A 102 -16.26 6.96 8.17
N GLY A 103 -16.59 7.61 7.05
CA GLY A 103 -15.76 7.60 5.84
C GLY A 103 -14.38 8.24 6.04
N GLN A 104 -14.23 9.07 7.08
CA GLN A 104 -12.98 9.73 7.44
C GLN A 104 -12.16 8.94 8.49
N VAL A 105 -12.78 7.97 9.17
CA VAL A 105 -12.11 7.12 10.16
C VAL A 105 -11.15 6.18 9.46
N GLY A 106 -9.93 6.03 9.99
CA GLY A 106 -8.93 5.15 9.40
C GLY A 106 -8.16 5.74 8.21
N LEU A 107 -8.46 6.99 7.80
CA LEU A 107 -7.73 7.64 6.71
C LEU A 107 -6.36 8.18 7.09
N ASP A 108 -6.08 8.36 8.39
CA ASP A 108 -4.74 8.71 8.84
C ASP A 108 -3.76 7.57 8.54
N LEU A 109 -4.23 6.31 8.64
CA LEU A 109 -3.45 5.14 8.26
C LEU A 109 -3.12 5.12 6.77
N GLU A 110 -4.06 5.48 5.88
CA GLU A 110 -3.77 5.56 4.44
C GLU A 110 -2.68 6.61 4.16
N ALA A 111 -2.78 7.78 4.79
CA ALA A 111 -1.79 8.84 4.63
C ALA A 111 -0.40 8.43 5.15
N GLU A 112 -0.34 7.76 6.29
CA GLU A 112 0.92 7.24 6.85
C GLU A 112 1.49 6.11 5.98
N PHE A 113 0.65 5.20 5.49
CA PHE A 113 1.05 4.15 4.56
C PHE A 113 1.67 4.73 3.27
N GLU A 114 1.04 5.73 2.64
CA GLU A 114 1.57 6.36 1.42
C GLU A 114 2.86 7.16 1.69
N LYS A 115 3.06 7.66 2.90
CA LYS A 115 4.33 8.27 3.32
C LYS A 115 5.42 7.20 3.44
N ASP A 116 5.12 6.13 4.17
CA ASP A 116 6.05 5.02 4.40
C ASP A 116 6.44 4.33 3.10
N LEU A 117 5.49 4.16 2.18
CA LEU A 117 5.71 3.65 0.84
C LEU A 117 6.86 4.40 0.14
N LYS A 118 6.81 5.74 0.18
CA LYS A 118 7.80 6.60 -0.48
C LYS A 118 9.16 6.42 0.18
N GLU A 119 9.20 6.39 1.50
CA GLU A 119 10.44 6.20 2.28
C GLU A 119 11.11 4.84 2.00
N VAL A 120 10.32 3.76 1.98
CA VAL A 120 10.84 2.39 1.91
C VAL A 120 11.10 1.93 0.47
N LEU A 121 10.21 2.24 -0.48
CA LEU A 121 10.29 1.70 -1.84
C LEU A 121 10.84 2.68 -2.88
N ILE A 122 10.68 4.00 -2.69
CA ILE A 122 11.03 5.02 -3.68
C ILE A 122 12.37 5.69 -3.36
N PHE A 123 12.61 6.07 -2.09
CA PHE A 123 13.80 6.84 -1.73
C PHE A 123 15.08 6.00 -1.54
N HIS A 124 14.97 4.72 -1.24
CA HIS A 124 16.15 3.84 -1.11
C HIS A 124 16.89 3.62 -2.45
N GLU A 125 16.28 3.92 -3.60
CA GLU A 125 16.97 3.88 -4.91
C GLU A 125 17.87 5.09 -5.17
N ALA A 126 17.56 6.25 -4.57
CA ALA A 126 18.31 7.48 -4.84
C ALA A 126 19.72 7.45 -4.25
N SER A 127 19.97 6.63 -3.22
CA SER A 127 21.30 6.47 -2.61
C SER A 127 22.19 5.45 -3.32
N GLU A 128 21.63 4.38 -3.89
CA GLU A 128 22.44 3.31 -4.51
C GLU A 128 23.03 3.71 -5.87
N ASN A 129 22.35 4.59 -6.61
CA ASN A 129 22.88 5.10 -7.89
C ASN A 129 24.03 6.11 -7.75
N SER A 130 24.40 6.52 -6.53
CA SER A 130 25.45 7.53 -6.30
C SER A 130 26.87 6.98 -6.18
N PHE A 131 27.06 5.65 -6.19
CA PHE A 131 28.37 5.01 -6.00
C PHE A 131 29.05 4.50 -7.29
N GLN A 132 28.52 4.80 -8.48
CA GLN A 132 29.27 4.54 -9.71
C GLN A 132 30.31 5.64 -9.96
N VAL A 133 31.53 5.43 -9.44
CA VAL A 133 32.72 6.18 -9.83
C VAL A 133 33.12 5.71 -11.24
N PRO A 134 33.18 6.58 -12.26
CA PRO A 134 33.70 6.20 -13.57
C PRO A 134 35.21 5.90 -13.51
N PRO A 135 35.72 5.02 -14.39
CA PRO A 135 37.14 4.64 -14.44
C PRO A 135 38.08 5.80 -14.80
#